data_AF-A0A2A2V1F4-F1
#
_entry.id   AF-A0A2A2V1F4-F1
#
_cell.length_a   1.000
_cell.length_b   1.000
_cell.length_c   1.000
_cell.angle_alpha   90.00
_cell.angle_beta   90.00
_cell.angle_gamma   90.00
#
_symmetry.space_group_name_H-M   'P 1'
#
loop_
_entity.id
_entity.type
_entity.pdbx_description
1 polymer ?
#
loop_
_entity_poly.entity_id
_entity_poly.type
_entity_poly.pdbx_seq_one_letter_code
_entity_poly.pdbx_strand_id
1 'polypeptide(L)'
;MKVRSKYYIASLLSILAVSGCSSESTTSNVVKTEGIWTEIRITANGERARVVSEFNLNSSTGANIILTTGDKVQATVGSETKQLTMDEDFLDIDYQGYFSQTAKDTKFKLELFRESENETLVSEVKLPTPVTIYSPVSSSFKRNSDILVEWQPASDEGTQLVLQFTASCTTNTDGMTTFGHSAEMDDKQGQYTLLLSEIEGFDDTTFDKSKPCESRVTISRIRTGNTDSRFKSGSSIKAIQEKESEEFEITLN
;
A
#
# COMPACT_ATOMS: atom_id res chain seq x y z
N MET A 1 53.14 -41.69 40.73
CA MET A 1 52.46 -42.11 39.48
C MET A 1 50.97 -41.85 39.61
N LYS A 2 50.38 -41.10 38.64
CA LYS A 2 48.92 -40.80 38.42
C LYS A 2 48.22 -39.99 39.54
N VAL A 3 48.22 -38.65 39.54
CA VAL A 3 47.50 -37.64 38.72
C VAL A 3 45.97 -37.63 38.95
N ARG A 4 45.52 -36.48 39.47
CA ARG A 4 44.14 -36.04 39.74
C ARG A 4 43.34 -35.81 38.46
N SER A 5 42.02 -35.96 38.50
CA SER A 5 41.12 -35.17 37.65
C SER A 5 39.77 -34.97 38.33
N LYS A 6 39.43 -33.70 38.60
CA LYS A 6 38.11 -33.25 39.05
C LYS A 6 37.34 -32.85 37.80
N TYR A 7 36.21 -33.50 37.53
CA TYR A 7 35.34 -33.13 36.42
C TYR A 7 34.53 -31.89 36.80
N TYR A 8 34.83 -30.76 36.14
CA TYR A 8 33.98 -29.58 36.13
C TYR A 8 32.94 -29.76 35.01
N ILE A 9 31.66 -29.84 35.39
CA ILE A 9 30.55 -29.78 34.45
C ILE A 9 30.36 -28.30 34.10
N ALA A 10 30.92 -27.87 32.97
CA ALA A 10 30.67 -26.55 32.40
C ALA A 10 29.35 -26.62 31.62
N SER A 11 28.28 -26.06 32.21
CA SER A 11 27.00 -25.87 31.55
C SER A 11 27.11 -24.69 30.58
N LEU A 12 27.12 -24.94 29.26
CA LEU A 12 26.96 -23.89 28.25
C LEU A 12 25.49 -23.50 28.20
N LEU A 13 25.16 -22.35 28.79
CA LEU A 13 23.87 -21.70 28.64
C LEU A 13 23.90 -20.87 27.34
N SER A 14 23.47 -21.48 26.23
CA SER A 14 23.26 -20.77 24.97
C SER A 14 22.04 -19.87 25.10
N ILE A 15 22.28 -18.57 25.32
CA ILE A 15 21.24 -17.53 25.26
C ILE A 15 20.89 -17.36 23.78
N LEU A 16 19.79 -17.98 23.36
CA LEU A 16 19.09 -17.65 22.12
C LEU A 16 18.59 -16.21 22.26
N ALA A 17 19.27 -15.27 21.61
CA ALA A 17 18.73 -13.96 21.33
C ALA A 17 17.56 -14.15 20.37
N VAL A 18 16.35 -14.28 20.91
CA VAL A 18 15.13 -14.14 20.13
C VAL A 18 15.06 -12.66 19.76
N SER A 19 15.52 -12.34 18.55
CA SER A 19 15.12 -11.10 17.88
C SER A 19 13.63 -11.24 17.59
N GLY A 20 12.81 -10.91 18.59
CA GLY A 20 11.37 -10.81 18.43
C GLY A 20 11.10 -9.71 17.41
N CYS A 21 10.65 -10.10 16.22
CA CYS A 21 9.68 -9.31 15.48
C CYS A 21 8.42 -9.32 16.34
N SER A 22 8.38 -8.54 17.43
CA SER A 22 7.17 -8.39 18.21
C SER A 22 6.22 -7.53 17.39
N SER A 23 5.09 -8.11 17.02
CA SER A 23 3.89 -7.39 16.57
C SER A 23 3.25 -6.55 17.69
N GLU A 24 3.90 -6.45 18.85
CA GLU A 24 3.48 -5.57 19.92
C GLU A 24 3.79 -4.12 19.52
N SER A 25 2.76 -3.29 19.53
CA SER A 25 2.89 -1.86 19.28
C SER A 25 3.70 -1.17 20.39
N THR A 26 4.25 0.00 20.07
CA THR A 26 4.91 0.90 21.01
C THR A 26 4.24 2.27 21.01
N THR A 27 4.69 3.18 21.87
CA THR A 27 4.08 4.50 22.02
C THR A 27 5.02 5.62 21.61
N SER A 28 4.47 6.68 21.03
CA SER A 28 5.23 7.75 20.40
C SER A 28 6.11 8.54 21.37
N ASN A 29 5.79 8.57 22.66
CA ASN A 29 6.56 9.27 23.71
C ASN A 29 7.89 8.61 24.09
N VAL A 30 8.10 7.33 23.77
CA VAL A 30 9.36 6.60 24.05
C VAL A 30 10.22 6.40 22.80
N VAL A 31 9.72 6.79 21.64
CA VAL A 31 10.43 6.75 20.36
C VAL A 31 10.86 8.17 20.01
N LYS A 32 12.13 8.39 19.70
CA LYS A 32 12.59 9.68 19.16
C LYS A 32 12.17 9.83 17.70
N THR A 33 11.96 11.06 17.25
CA THR A 33 11.62 11.37 15.87
C THR A 33 12.51 10.66 14.83
N GLU A 34 13.84 10.60 15.01
CA GLU A 34 14.75 9.91 14.07
C GLU A 34 14.54 8.39 13.97
N GLY A 35 13.83 7.80 14.92
CA GLY A 35 13.46 6.39 14.97
C GLY A 35 12.10 6.09 14.35
N ILE A 36 11.33 7.11 13.95
CA ILE A 36 10.00 6.95 13.35
C ILE A 36 10.16 6.77 11.84
N TRP A 37 9.87 5.57 11.35
CA TRP A 37 9.62 5.35 9.93
C TRP A 37 8.16 5.67 9.63
N THR A 38 7.88 6.34 8.51
CA THR A 38 6.52 6.64 8.10
C THR A 38 6.27 6.32 6.63
N GLU A 39 5.08 5.79 6.36
CA GLU A 39 4.53 5.76 5.02
C GLU A 39 3.20 6.49 4.98
N ILE A 40 3.14 7.46 4.06
CA ILE A 40 1.99 8.34 3.90
C ILE A 40 1.43 8.11 2.50
N ARG A 41 0.15 7.76 2.43
CA ARG A 41 -0.55 7.45 1.17
C ARG A 41 -1.77 8.35 1.01
N ILE A 42 -1.84 9.06 -0.10
CA ILE A 42 -3.03 9.82 -0.48
C ILE A 42 -3.61 9.15 -1.72
N THR A 43 -4.74 8.46 -1.59
CA THR A 43 -5.40 7.78 -2.71
C THR A 43 -6.69 8.51 -3.08
N ALA A 44 -6.77 8.99 -4.32
CA ALA A 44 -7.93 9.66 -4.87
C ALA A 44 -8.57 8.81 -5.98
N ASN A 45 -9.91 8.73 -5.97
CA ASN A 45 -10.70 7.94 -6.92
C ASN A 45 -11.60 8.79 -7.84
N GLY A 46 -11.39 10.10 -7.85
CA GLY A 46 -12.22 11.09 -8.52
C GLY A 46 -13.32 11.71 -7.65
N GLU A 47 -13.86 10.98 -6.67
CA GLU A 47 -14.91 11.49 -5.77
C GLU A 47 -14.34 12.02 -4.44
N ARG A 48 -13.40 11.27 -3.86
CA ARG A 48 -12.74 11.62 -2.60
C ARG A 48 -11.27 11.20 -2.61
N ALA A 49 -10.48 11.83 -1.76
CA ALA A 49 -9.12 11.45 -1.43
C ALA A 49 -9.09 10.89 0.00
N ARG A 50 -8.59 9.67 0.17
CA ARG A 50 -8.26 9.06 1.47
C ARG A 50 -6.79 9.33 1.76
N VAL A 51 -6.51 9.91 2.91
CA VAL A 51 -5.16 10.07 3.44
C VAL A 51 -4.98 8.99 4.51
N VAL A 52 -3.89 8.24 4.42
CA VAL A 52 -3.48 7.25 5.42
C VAL A 52 -2.03 7.53 5.80
N SER A 53 -1.73 7.48 7.09
CA SER A 53 -0.38 7.62 7.62
C SER A 53 -0.09 6.48 8.59
N GLU A 54 0.95 5.73 8.30
CA GLU A 54 1.45 4.65 9.15
C GLU A 54 2.76 5.10 9.80
N PHE A 55 2.97 4.70 11.06
CA PHE A 55 4.19 5.01 11.81
C PHE A 55 4.75 3.74 12.44
N ASN A 56 5.98 3.37 12.08
CA ASN A 56 6.63 2.17 12.56
C ASN A 56 8.00 2.47 13.15
N LEU A 57 8.44 1.64 14.09
CA LEU A 57 9.76 1.76 14.70
C LEU A 57 10.85 1.31 13.71
N ASN A 58 11.74 2.24 13.33
CA ASN A 58 12.94 2.06 12.51
C ASN A 58 12.77 1.57 11.06
N SER A 59 11.67 0.90 10.67
CA SER A 59 11.47 0.35 9.33
C SER A 59 10.01 0.03 9.05
N SER A 60 9.67 -0.30 7.80
CA SER A 60 8.32 -0.68 7.37
C SER A 60 7.75 -1.93 8.04
N THR A 61 8.59 -2.79 8.61
CA THR A 61 8.17 -4.01 9.33
C THR A 61 8.43 -3.91 10.83
N GLY A 62 8.68 -2.69 11.33
CA GLY A 62 8.85 -2.44 12.75
C GLY A 62 7.53 -2.46 13.51
N ALA A 63 7.59 -2.47 14.83
CA ALA A 63 6.41 -2.30 15.67
C ALA A 63 5.67 -1.00 15.34
N ASN A 64 4.35 -1.05 15.20
CA ASN A 64 3.52 0.14 15.01
C ASN A 64 3.66 1.09 16.21
N ILE A 65 3.65 2.39 15.93
CA ILE A 65 3.76 3.46 16.92
C ILE A 65 2.39 4.10 17.12
N ILE A 66 1.84 3.93 18.32
CA ILE A 66 0.62 4.60 18.76
C ILE A 66 0.98 6.00 19.25
N LEU A 67 0.35 7.02 18.67
CA LEU A 67 0.48 8.40 19.12
C LEU A 67 -0.10 8.57 20.53
N THR A 68 0.72 9.05 21.46
CA THR A 68 0.27 9.36 22.82
C THR A 68 -0.44 10.70 22.89
N THR A 69 -1.16 10.94 23.99
CA THR A 69 -1.72 12.27 24.31
C THR A 69 -0.69 13.37 24.07
N GLY A 70 -1.08 14.39 23.32
CA GLY A 70 -0.21 15.50 22.91
C GLY A 70 0.27 15.41 21.47
N ASP A 71 0.62 14.20 21.02
CA ASP A 71 1.00 13.96 19.64
C ASP A 71 -0.25 13.88 18.75
N LYS A 72 -0.14 14.38 17.53
CA LYS A 72 -1.22 14.26 16.54
C LYS A 72 -0.68 14.32 15.12
N VAL A 73 -1.35 13.63 14.23
CA VAL A 73 -1.15 13.76 12.79
C VAL A 73 -2.35 14.46 12.16
N GLN A 74 -2.08 15.40 11.27
CA GLN A 74 -3.11 16.12 10.53
C GLN A 74 -2.71 16.27 9.06
N ALA A 75 -3.72 16.39 8.20
CA ALA A 75 -3.55 16.70 6.79
C ALA A 75 -4.19 18.05 6.47
N THR A 76 -3.54 18.83 5.61
CA THR A 76 -4.04 20.10 5.09
C THR A 76 -4.10 20.07 3.57
N VAL A 77 -5.24 20.50 3.03
CA VAL A 77 -5.49 20.67 1.59
C VAL A 77 -6.20 21.99 1.35
N GLY A 78 -5.55 22.91 0.64
CA GLY A 78 -6.05 24.28 0.50
C GLY A 78 -6.23 24.95 1.87
N SER A 79 -7.47 25.31 2.21
CA SER A 79 -7.83 25.91 3.51
C SER A 79 -8.37 24.90 4.53
N GLU A 80 -8.52 23.63 4.16
CA GLU A 80 -9.09 22.59 5.00
C GLU A 80 -7.98 21.83 5.73
N THR A 81 -8.07 21.75 7.06
CA THR A 81 -7.19 20.95 7.90
C THR A 81 -8.01 19.96 8.70
N LYS A 82 -7.62 18.69 8.68
CA LYS A 82 -8.26 17.62 9.45
C LYS A 82 -7.20 16.85 10.23
N GLN A 83 -7.44 16.66 11.53
CA GLN A 83 -6.70 15.68 12.30
C GLN A 83 -7.12 14.28 11.83
N LEU A 84 -6.14 13.41 11.58
CA LEU A 84 -6.43 12.04 11.17
C LEU A 84 -6.81 11.21 12.40
N THR A 85 -7.71 10.26 12.20
CA THR A 85 -8.21 9.38 13.25
C THR A 85 -7.54 8.03 13.14
N MET A 86 -7.15 7.46 14.28
CA MET A 86 -6.59 6.12 14.34
C MET A 86 -7.60 5.09 13.81
N ASP A 87 -7.13 4.19 12.97
CA ASP A 87 -7.81 2.98 12.52
C ASP A 87 -7.02 1.79 13.09
N GLU A 88 -7.66 0.98 13.94
CA GLU A 88 -7.02 -0.18 14.57
C GLU A 88 -7.61 -1.46 13.99
N ASP A 89 -6.85 -2.13 13.13
CA ASP A 89 -7.07 -3.53 12.80
C ASP A 89 -6.07 -4.40 13.59
N PHE A 90 -6.42 -5.66 13.87
CA PHE A 90 -5.69 -6.55 14.80
C PHE A 90 -4.16 -6.68 14.57
N LEU A 91 -3.64 -6.24 13.41
CA LEU A 91 -2.23 -6.29 13.04
C LEU A 91 -1.70 -5.01 12.35
N ASP A 92 -2.51 -3.96 12.21
CA ASP A 92 -2.11 -2.73 11.53
C ASP A 92 -2.72 -1.51 12.22
N ILE A 93 -1.88 -0.53 12.56
CA ILE A 93 -2.31 0.73 13.17
C ILE A 93 -1.93 1.84 12.21
N ASP A 94 -2.96 2.47 11.63
CA ASP A 94 -2.81 3.62 10.76
C ASP A 94 -3.67 4.80 11.26
N TYR A 95 -3.41 5.96 10.68
CA TYR A 95 -4.19 7.17 10.92
C TYR A 95 -4.77 7.67 9.61
N GLN A 96 -6.08 7.84 9.55
CA GLN A 96 -6.78 8.14 8.31
C GLN A 96 -7.70 9.36 8.36
N GLY A 97 -7.96 9.91 7.17
CA GLY A 97 -8.90 11.01 6.96
C GLY A 97 -9.32 11.12 5.50
N TYR A 98 -10.41 11.85 5.26
CA TYR A 98 -11.01 11.97 3.93
C TYR A 98 -11.17 13.43 3.52
N PHE A 99 -10.88 13.71 2.25
CA PHE A 99 -10.95 15.02 1.62
C PHE A 99 -11.75 14.92 0.32
N SER A 100 -12.47 15.97 -0.06
CA SER A 100 -13.21 16.01 -1.32
C SER A 100 -12.36 16.47 -2.51
N GLN A 101 -11.16 17.00 -2.26
CA GLN A 101 -10.30 17.54 -3.30
C GLN A 101 -9.50 16.41 -3.98
N THR A 102 -9.80 16.17 -5.26
CA THR A 102 -9.23 15.09 -6.07
C THR A 102 -8.57 15.57 -7.35
N ALA A 103 -8.53 16.89 -7.59
CA ALA A 103 -7.99 17.45 -8.83
C ALA A 103 -6.47 17.26 -8.95
N LYS A 104 -5.98 17.24 -10.19
CA LYS A 104 -4.56 17.26 -10.51
C LYS A 104 -3.84 18.39 -9.77
N ASP A 105 -2.62 18.13 -9.32
CA ASP A 105 -1.71 19.06 -8.65
C ASP A 105 -2.23 19.67 -7.33
N THR A 106 -3.35 19.15 -6.82
CA THR A 106 -3.80 19.42 -5.45
C THR A 106 -2.69 19.03 -4.49
N LYS A 107 -2.19 20.01 -3.73
CA LYS A 107 -1.13 19.82 -2.73
C LYS A 107 -1.74 19.32 -1.43
N PHE A 108 -1.25 18.18 -0.97
CA PHE A 108 -1.48 17.66 0.37
C PHE A 108 -0.24 17.94 1.21
N LYS A 109 -0.46 18.51 2.39
CA LYS A 109 0.57 18.67 3.42
C LYS A 109 0.17 17.82 4.62
N LEU A 110 1.03 16.88 5.02
CA LEU A 110 0.87 16.10 6.23
C LEU A 110 1.78 16.67 7.33
N GLU A 111 1.24 16.83 8.53
CA GLU A 111 1.95 17.34 9.69
C GLU A 111 1.84 16.35 10.85
N LEU A 112 2.98 15.87 11.36
CA LEU A 112 3.06 15.17 12.64
C LEU A 112 3.54 16.15 13.70
N PHE A 113 2.68 16.51 14.63
CA PHE A 113 3.01 17.30 15.80
C PHE A 113 3.45 16.38 16.95
N ARG A 114 4.60 16.71 17.54
CA ARG A 114 5.29 15.97 18.58
C ARG A 114 5.35 16.86 19.83
N GLU A 115 4.48 16.64 20.81
CA GLU A 115 4.42 17.50 22.00
C GLU A 115 5.68 17.35 22.85
N SER A 116 6.17 16.12 22.99
CA SER A 116 7.36 15.80 23.80
C SER A 116 8.65 16.49 23.32
N GLU A 117 8.71 16.81 22.03
CA GLU A 117 9.86 17.46 21.39
C GLU A 117 9.56 18.93 21.02
N ASN A 118 8.31 19.37 21.14
CA ASN A 118 7.82 20.66 20.66
C ASN A 118 8.18 20.91 19.18
N GLU A 119 7.99 19.86 18.35
CA GLU A 119 8.32 19.87 16.94
C GLU A 119 7.10 19.52 16.07
N THR A 120 7.09 20.07 14.86
CA THR A 120 6.19 19.64 13.79
C THR A 120 7.01 19.14 12.62
N LEU A 121 6.77 17.91 12.19
CA LEU A 121 7.34 17.34 10.97
C LEU A 121 6.38 17.55 9.82
N VAL A 122 6.91 17.94 8.65
CA VAL A 122 6.09 18.30 7.49
C VAL A 122 6.48 17.48 6.27
N SER A 123 5.50 16.78 5.71
CA SER A 123 5.65 16.03 4.45
C SER A 123 4.64 16.53 3.42
N GLU A 124 5.01 16.57 2.15
CA GLU A 124 4.19 17.18 1.10
C GLU A 124 4.21 16.38 -0.18
N VAL A 125 3.05 16.28 -0.84
CA VAL A 125 2.91 15.68 -2.16
C VAL A 125 1.80 16.37 -2.95
N LYS A 126 1.81 16.19 -4.26
CA LYS A 126 0.73 16.66 -5.15
C LYS A 126 0.07 15.48 -5.82
N LEU A 127 -1.26 15.51 -5.93
CA LEU A 127 -2.00 14.52 -6.71
C LEU A 127 -1.54 14.53 -8.18
N PRO A 128 -1.30 13.37 -8.81
CA PRO A 128 -1.10 13.29 -10.25
C PRO A 128 -2.41 13.56 -11.01
N THR A 129 -2.34 13.54 -12.34
CA THR A 129 -3.51 13.64 -13.22
C THR A 129 -4.48 12.48 -12.96
N PRO A 130 -5.79 12.74 -12.76
CA PRO A 130 -6.79 11.69 -12.59
C PRO A 130 -6.77 10.67 -13.74
N VAL A 131 -6.99 9.39 -13.42
CA VAL A 131 -7.06 8.32 -14.41
C VAL A 131 -8.47 8.23 -14.98
N THR A 132 -8.56 8.05 -16.30
CA THR A 132 -9.81 7.72 -17.00
C THR A 132 -9.56 6.47 -17.81
N ILE A 133 -10.36 5.44 -17.58
CA ILE A 133 -10.29 4.15 -18.28
C ILE A 133 -11.39 4.12 -19.34
N TYR A 134 -11.03 3.75 -20.56
CA TYR A 134 -11.94 3.60 -21.70
C TYR A 134 -12.26 2.14 -22.02
N SER A 135 -11.34 1.21 -21.71
CA SER A 135 -11.48 -0.22 -21.96
C SER A 135 -10.86 -1.01 -20.79
N PRO A 136 -11.40 -2.18 -20.39
CA PRO A 136 -12.39 -3.01 -21.08
C PRO A 136 -13.83 -2.47 -21.07
N VAL A 137 -14.50 -2.55 -22.23
CA VAL A 137 -15.95 -2.28 -22.37
C VAL A 137 -16.79 -3.55 -22.48
N SER A 138 -16.16 -4.69 -22.79
CA SER A 138 -16.84 -5.99 -22.83
C SER A 138 -17.03 -6.50 -21.41
N SER A 139 -18.21 -7.07 -21.14
CA SER A 139 -18.50 -7.69 -19.84
C SER A 139 -17.99 -9.13 -19.72
N SER A 140 -17.47 -9.73 -20.79
CA SER A 140 -16.92 -11.09 -20.74
C SER A 140 -15.78 -11.34 -21.72
N PHE A 141 -14.87 -12.22 -21.32
CA PHE A 141 -13.71 -12.68 -22.07
C PHE A 141 -13.47 -14.19 -21.87
N LYS A 142 -12.66 -14.79 -22.73
CA LYS A 142 -12.17 -16.17 -22.55
C LYS A 142 -10.77 -16.15 -21.99
N ARG A 143 -10.39 -17.17 -21.23
CA ARG A 143 -9.04 -17.37 -20.65
C ARG A 143 -7.87 -17.18 -21.63
N ASN A 144 -8.08 -17.46 -22.92
CA ASN A 144 -7.06 -17.34 -23.98
C ASN A 144 -7.24 -16.11 -24.87
N SER A 145 -8.10 -15.17 -24.47
CA SER A 145 -8.27 -13.88 -25.14
C SER A 145 -7.26 -12.86 -24.63
N ASP A 146 -7.02 -11.84 -25.45
CA ASP A 146 -6.31 -10.64 -25.04
C ASP A 146 -7.33 -9.59 -24.60
N ILE A 147 -7.03 -8.86 -23.54
CA ILE A 147 -7.80 -7.69 -23.12
C ILE A 147 -7.00 -6.44 -23.49
N LEU A 148 -7.55 -5.62 -24.37
CA LEU A 148 -7.05 -4.27 -24.59
C LEU A 148 -7.53 -3.37 -23.46
N VAL A 149 -6.60 -2.84 -22.69
CA VAL A 149 -6.85 -1.84 -21.65
C VAL A 149 -6.45 -0.48 -22.21
N GLU A 150 -7.37 0.48 -22.21
CA GLU A 150 -7.13 1.82 -22.75
C GLU A 150 -7.45 2.86 -21.69
N TRP A 151 -6.64 3.92 -21.64
CA TRP A 151 -6.79 5.04 -20.72
C TRP A 151 -6.45 6.36 -21.39
N GLN A 152 -6.91 7.46 -20.82
CA GLN A 152 -6.51 8.80 -21.24
C GLN A 152 -5.03 9.01 -20.90
N PRO A 153 -4.09 9.14 -21.87
CA PRO A 153 -2.67 9.37 -21.56
C PRO A 153 -2.44 10.66 -20.77
N ALA A 154 -1.42 10.66 -19.93
CA ALA A 154 -0.87 11.87 -19.31
C ALA A 154 0.65 11.95 -19.48
N SER A 155 1.23 13.12 -19.20
CA SER A 155 2.67 13.36 -19.25
C SER A 155 3.09 14.16 -18.03
N ASP A 156 2.76 13.62 -16.86
CA ASP A 156 3.17 14.19 -15.59
C ASP A 156 4.61 13.83 -15.29
N GLU A 157 5.40 14.81 -14.87
CA GLU A 157 6.77 14.54 -14.45
C GLU A 157 6.79 13.79 -13.11
N GLY A 158 7.74 12.84 -12.99
CA GLY A 158 7.94 12.09 -11.75
C GLY A 158 6.78 11.18 -11.35
N THR A 159 5.96 10.74 -12.32
CA THR A 159 4.87 9.81 -12.08
C THR A 159 5.11 8.45 -12.71
N GLN A 160 4.70 7.41 -12.00
CA GLN A 160 4.64 6.03 -12.49
C GLN A 160 3.19 5.66 -12.79
N LEU A 161 2.97 4.85 -13.82
CA LEU A 161 1.68 4.25 -14.14
C LEU A 161 1.74 2.75 -13.89
N VAL A 162 0.83 2.24 -13.08
CA VAL A 162 0.73 0.82 -12.74
C VAL A 162 -0.66 0.31 -13.11
N LEU A 163 -0.70 -0.84 -13.77
CA LEU A 163 -1.89 -1.65 -13.95
C LEU A 163 -1.89 -2.78 -12.92
N GLN A 164 -3.04 -3.00 -12.31
CA GLN A 164 -3.33 -4.17 -11.49
C GLN A 164 -4.57 -4.86 -12.07
N PHE A 165 -4.40 -6.11 -12.46
CA PHE A 165 -5.50 -7.01 -12.79
C PHE A 165 -5.79 -7.88 -11.57
N THR A 166 -7.07 -8.03 -11.23
CA THR A 166 -7.53 -8.94 -10.17
C THR A 166 -8.61 -9.85 -10.73
N ALA A 167 -8.55 -11.13 -10.38
CA ALA A 167 -9.59 -12.10 -10.69
C ALA A 167 -9.93 -12.94 -9.46
N SER A 168 -11.23 -13.14 -9.22
CA SER A 168 -11.78 -13.98 -8.17
C SER A 168 -12.53 -15.15 -8.82
N CYS A 169 -12.05 -16.37 -8.56
CA CYS A 169 -12.59 -17.59 -9.13
C CYS A 169 -13.20 -18.49 -8.05
N THR A 170 -14.30 -19.15 -8.38
CA THR A 170 -14.90 -20.17 -7.51
C THR A 170 -14.09 -21.46 -7.57
N THR A 171 -13.85 -22.09 -6.43
CA THR A 171 -13.19 -23.40 -6.34
C THR A 171 -14.20 -24.53 -6.50
N ASN A 172 -13.71 -25.75 -6.77
CA ASN A 172 -14.53 -26.97 -6.86
C ASN A 172 -15.24 -27.34 -5.53
N THR A 173 -14.91 -26.67 -4.43
CA THR A 173 -15.57 -26.83 -3.12
C THR A 173 -16.47 -25.63 -2.77
N ASP A 174 -16.87 -24.85 -3.76
CA ASP A 174 -17.65 -23.61 -3.61
C ASP A 174 -16.98 -22.53 -2.72
N GLY A 175 -15.65 -22.59 -2.61
CA GLY A 175 -14.85 -21.51 -2.02
C GLY A 175 -14.54 -20.42 -3.05
N MET A 176 -13.95 -19.30 -2.60
CA MET A 176 -13.46 -18.23 -3.48
C MET A 176 -11.94 -18.12 -3.35
N THR A 177 -11.25 -17.93 -4.46
CA THR A 177 -9.81 -17.64 -4.48
C THR A 177 -9.54 -16.48 -5.41
N THR A 178 -8.76 -15.51 -4.93
CA THR A 178 -8.41 -14.31 -5.68
C THR A 178 -6.92 -14.32 -5.98
N PHE A 179 -6.56 -13.95 -7.20
CA PHE A 179 -5.20 -13.70 -7.62
C PHE A 179 -5.13 -12.43 -8.46
N GLY A 180 -3.93 -11.98 -8.78
CA GLY A 180 -3.74 -10.80 -9.60
C GLY A 180 -2.47 -10.81 -10.41
N HIS A 181 -2.37 -9.84 -11.31
CA HIS A 181 -1.22 -9.54 -12.13
C HIS A 181 -0.95 -8.04 -12.07
N SER A 182 0.31 -7.63 -12.12
CA SER A 182 0.69 -6.22 -12.11
C SER A 182 1.70 -5.91 -13.19
N ALA A 183 1.54 -4.76 -13.84
CA ALA A 183 2.48 -4.27 -14.84
C ALA A 183 2.75 -2.77 -14.65
N GLU A 184 4.02 -2.37 -14.77
CA GLU A 184 4.37 -0.96 -14.97
C GLU A 184 4.25 -0.61 -16.45
N MET A 185 3.66 0.54 -16.74
CA MET A 185 3.32 0.94 -18.11
C MET A 185 3.90 2.31 -18.44
N ASP A 186 4.12 2.57 -19.74
CA ASP A 186 4.38 3.91 -20.23
C ASP A 186 3.05 4.66 -20.45
N ASP A 187 2.78 5.67 -19.60
CA ASP A 187 1.55 6.45 -19.64
C ASP A 187 1.29 7.10 -21.00
N LYS A 188 2.34 7.39 -21.77
CA LYS A 188 2.22 8.02 -23.10
C LYS A 188 1.58 7.11 -24.15
N GLN A 189 1.59 5.79 -23.93
CA GLN A 189 1.02 4.84 -24.87
C GLN A 189 -0.52 4.87 -24.86
N GLY A 190 -1.14 5.13 -23.72
CA GLY A 190 -2.61 5.14 -23.58
C GLY A 190 -3.29 3.79 -23.69
N GLN A 191 -2.51 2.72 -23.86
CA GLN A 191 -3.02 1.37 -24.02
C GLN A 191 -2.02 0.32 -23.54
N TYR A 192 -2.56 -0.82 -23.12
CA TYR A 192 -1.80 -2.01 -22.73
C TYR A 192 -2.60 -3.26 -23.12
N THR A 193 -1.93 -4.26 -23.67
CA THR A 193 -2.55 -5.55 -24.00
C THR A 193 -2.26 -6.54 -22.89
N LEU A 194 -3.29 -6.86 -22.11
CA LEU A 194 -3.23 -7.90 -21.10
C LEU A 194 -3.47 -9.27 -21.77
N LEU A 195 -2.41 -10.07 -21.86
CA LEU A 195 -2.46 -11.42 -22.39
C LEU A 195 -2.99 -12.35 -21.29
N LEU A 196 -4.29 -12.65 -21.30
CA LEU A 196 -4.85 -13.50 -20.24
C LEU A 196 -4.13 -14.84 -20.20
N SER A 197 -3.78 -15.40 -21.38
CA SER A 197 -3.00 -16.65 -21.58
C SER A 197 -1.79 -16.77 -20.65
N GLU A 198 -1.13 -15.66 -20.32
CA GLU A 198 0.10 -15.60 -19.53
C GLU A 198 -0.11 -15.42 -18.02
N ILE A 199 -1.36 -15.26 -17.57
CA ILE A 199 -1.67 -15.09 -16.15
C ILE A 199 -1.74 -16.46 -15.46
N GLU A 200 -0.63 -16.84 -14.80
CA GLU A 200 -0.44 -18.13 -14.12
C GLU A 200 -1.56 -18.49 -13.13
N GLY A 201 -2.17 -17.48 -12.48
CA GLY A 201 -3.21 -17.72 -11.48
C GLY A 201 -4.42 -18.49 -12.00
N PHE A 202 -4.72 -18.41 -13.30
CA PHE A 202 -5.80 -19.19 -13.91
C PHE A 202 -5.47 -20.67 -14.13
N ASP A 203 -4.21 -21.08 -13.96
CA ASP A 203 -3.79 -22.46 -14.16
C ASP A 203 -4.04 -23.32 -12.90
N ASP A 204 -4.62 -22.73 -11.85
CA ASP A 204 -5.01 -23.43 -10.63
C ASP A 204 -6.07 -24.50 -10.91
N THR A 205 -5.67 -25.76 -10.68
CA THR A 205 -6.50 -26.94 -10.88
C THR A 205 -7.66 -27.06 -9.89
N THR A 206 -7.67 -26.26 -8.82
CA THR A 206 -8.72 -26.27 -7.80
C THR A 206 -9.96 -25.48 -8.20
N PHE A 207 -9.90 -24.70 -9.29
CA PHE A 207 -11.03 -23.90 -9.78
C PHE A 207 -12.13 -24.75 -10.44
N ASP A 208 -13.37 -24.35 -10.21
CA ASP A 208 -14.53 -24.84 -10.95
C ASP A 208 -14.59 -24.14 -12.31
N LYS A 209 -14.05 -24.80 -13.34
CA LYS A 209 -13.97 -24.23 -14.69
C LYS A 209 -15.32 -24.01 -15.36
N SER A 210 -16.42 -24.53 -14.79
CA SER A 210 -17.77 -24.28 -15.32
C SER A 210 -18.30 -22.89 -14.94
N LYS A 211 -17.71 -22.24 -13.94
CA LYS A 211 -18.08 -20.91 -13.47
C LYS A 211 -17.06 -19.87 -13.98
N PRO A 212 -17.51 -18.66 -14.36
CA PRO A 212 -16.60 -17.58 -14.70
C PRO A 212 -15.88 -17.05 -13.45
N CYS A 213 -14.77 -16.35 -13.68
CA CYS A 213 -14.10 -15.55 -12.66
C CYS A 213 -14.47 -14.08 -12.80
N GLU A 214 -14.87 -13.45 -11.69
CA GLU A 214 -15.13 -12.01 -11.61
C GLU A 214 -13.79 -11.26 -11.63
N SER A 215 -13.64 -10.34 -12.56
CA SER A 215 -12.36 -9.70 -12.85
C SER A 215 -12.48 -8.21 -13.06
N ARG A 216 -11.40 -7.49 -12.76
CA ARG A 216 -11.30 -6.04 -12.93
C ARG A 216 -9.87 -5.61 -13.22
N VAL A 217 -9.75 -4.45 -13.84
CA VAL A 217 -8.48 -3.75 -14.03
C VAL A 217 -8.50 -2.44 -13.27
N THR A 218 -7.48 -2.23 -12.45
CA THR A 218 -7.23 -0.98 -11.74
C THR A 218 -5.99 -0.33 -12.33
N ILE A 219 -6.10 0.94 -12.71
CA ILE A 219 -4.96 1.74 -13.16
C ILE A 219 -4.69 2.82 -12.13
N SER A 220 -3.43 2.90 -11.71
CA SER A 220 -2.96 3.83 -10.68
C SER A 220 -1.81 4.68 -11.20
N ARG A 221 -2.00 6.00 -11.19
CA ARG A 221 -0.92 6.98 -11.35
C ARG A 221 -0.37 7.35 -10.00
N ILE A 222 0.94 7.20 -9.82
CA ILE A 222 1.61 7.35 -8.54
C ILE A 222 2.65 8.46 -8.66
N ARG A 223 2.62 9.44 -7.76
CA ARG A 223 3.63 10.49 -7.61
C ARG A 223 4.23 10.44 -6.22
N THR A 224 5.55 10.36 -6.13
CA THR A 224 6.27 10.49 -4.86
C THR A 224 6.43 11.95 -4.48
N GLY A 225 6.28 12.26 -3.18
CA GLY A 225 6.50 13.59 -2.63
C GLY A 225 7.77 13.67 -1.78
N ASN A 226 7.84 14.68 -0.92
CA ASN A 226 8.95 14.88 0.00
C ASN A 226 8.49 14.61 1.43
N THR A 227 9.19 13.72 2.12
CA THR A 227 8.98 13.46 3.54
C THR A 227 9.95 14.31 4.37
N ASP A 228 9.55 14.70 5.58
CA ASP A 228 10.44 15.47 6.49
C ASP A 228 11.73 14.67 6.75
N SER A 229 12.90 15.31 6.59
CA SER A 229 14.19 14.64 6.70
C SER A 229 14.53 14.15 8.11
N ARG A 230 13.78 14.57 9.13
CA ARG A 230 13.93 14.08 10.51
C ARG A 230 13.32 12.70 10.71
N PHE A 231 12.41 12.27 9.84
CA PHE A 231 11.95 10.88 9.86
C PHE A 231 13.09 9.92 9.53
N LYS A 232 12.91 8.66 9.93
CA LYS A 232 13.82 7.58 9.59
C LYS A 232 13.98 7.45 8.07
N SER A 233 15.21 7.19 7.62
CA SER A 233 15.51 6.87 6.22
C SER A 233 14.58 5.76 5.68
N GLY A 234 14.14 5.91 4.44
CA GLY A 234 13.18 5.03 3.80
C GLY A 234 11.71 5.39 4.07
N SER A 235 11.44 6.41 4.89
CA SER A 235 10.11 6.99 5.00
C SER A 235 9.67 7.60 3.67
N SER A 236 8.38 7.58 3.38
CA SER A 236 7.87 8.00 2.09
C SER A 236 6.50 8.66 2.17
N ILE A 237 6.22 9.52 1.20
CA ILE A 237 4.89 10.05 0.93
C ILE A 237 4.58 9.86 -0.55
N LYS A 238 3.40 9.31 -0.85
CA LYS A 238 2.94 9.12 -2.23
C LYS A 238 1.49 9.55 -2.40
N ALA A 239 1.22 10.14 -3.56
CA ALA A 239 -0.12 10.46 -4.04
C ALA A 239 -0.47 9.52 -5.18
N ILE A 240 -1.68 8.97 -5.14
CA ILE A 240 -2.19 7.96 -6.04
C ILE A 240 -3.52 8.46 -6.61
N GLN A 241 -3.62 8.55 -7.93
CA GLN A 241 -4.90 8.62 -8.62
C GLN A 241 -5.22 7.24 -9.15
N GLU A 242 -6.32 6.68 -8.68
CA GLU A 242 -6.72 5.31 -8.99
C GLU A 242 -8.08 5.30 -9.68
N LYS A 243 -8.22 4.46 -10.70
CA LYS A 243 -9.49 4.18 -11.33
C LYS A 243 -9.60 2.69 -11.58
N GLU A 244 -10.75 2.13 -11.25
CA GLU A 244 -11.14 0.77 -11.57
C GLU A 244 -11.99 0.77 -12.84
N SER A 245 -11.85 -0.27 -13.66
CA SER A 245 -12.76 -0.56 -14.77
C SER A 245 -14.12 -1.01 -14.23
N GLU A 246 -15.11 -1.12 -15.12
CA GLU A 246 -16.27 -1.95 -14.81
C GLU A 246 -15.82 -3.41 -14.61
N GLU A 247 -16.57 -4.16 -13.81
CA GLU A 247 -16.34 -5.59 -13.61
C GLU A 247 -16.68 -6.37 -14.89
N PHE A 248 -15.90 -7.41 -15.17
CA PHE A 248 -16.12 -8.32 -16.29
C PHE A 248 -15.78 -9.76 -15.91
N GLU A 249 -16.33 -10.70 -16.67
CA GLU A 249 -16.18 -12.13 -16.41
C GLU A 249 -15.12 -12.77 -17.31
N ILE A 250 -14.36 -13.72 -16.76
CA ILE A 250 -13.46 -14.57 -17.54
C ILE A 250 -13.92 -16.02 -17.46
N THR A 251 -14.22 -16.60 -18.62
CA THR A 251 -14.55 -18.02 -18.76
C THR A 251 -13.29 -18.87 -18.94
N LEU A 252 -13.19 -19.97 -18.20
CA LEU A 252 -11.99 -20.82 -18.15
C LEU A 252 -11.98 -21.97 -19.17
N ASN A 253 -13.10 -22.21 -19.86
CA ASN A 253 -13.30 -23.29 -20.84
C ASN A 253 -13.36 -22.79 -22.29
#